data_AF-A0AAW0XBX3-F1
#
_entry.id   AF-A0AAW0XBX3-F1
#
_cell.length_a   1.000
_cell.length_b   1.000
_cell.length_c   1.000
_cell.angle_alpha   90.00
_cell.angle_beta   90.00
_cell.angle_gamma   90.00
#
_symmetry.space_group_name_H-M   'P 1'
#
loop_
_entity.id
_entity.type
_entity.pdbx_description
1 polymer ?
#
loop_
_entity_poly.entity_id
_entity_poly.type
_entity_poly.pdbx_seq_one_letter_code
_entity_poly.pdbx_strand_id
1 'polypeptide(L)'
;VLDPWNELCPPLGGKCAYDRFVALKQKNANLKTILAVGGWNEGSDDFSVMASDPNKRQTFINSAITLVNEHGFDGLDVDWEYPGLRGGNPDDKANFVTLIQEFREEFDKYRPPLLLSGALSPGKDTIDEAYDLP
;
A
#
# COMPACT_ATOMS: atom_id res chain seq x y z
N VAL A 1 3.52 8.85 -6.02
CA VAL A 1 2.81 10.12 -6.40
C VAL A 1 1.49 9.84 -7.12
N LEU A 2 0.38 10.27 -6.51
CA LEU A 2 -0.97 10.32 -7.10
C LEU A 2 -1.12 11.57 -7.99
N ASP A 3 -1.58 11.41 -9.21
CA ASP A 3 -2.08 12.42 -10.15
C ASP A 3 -3.63 12.42 -10.16
N PRO A 4 -4.29 13.31 -9.40
CA PRO A 4 -5.74 13.35 -9.30
C PRO A 4 -6.47 13.48 -10.65
N TRP A 5 -5.82 14.06 -11.67
CA TRP A 5 -6.43 14.20 -12.99
C TRP A 5 -6.42 12.89 -13.77
N ASN A 6 -5.37 12.09 -13.62
CA ASN A 6 -5.28 10.80 -14.28
C ASN A 6 -6.06 9.71 -13.52
N GLU A 7 -5.85 9.60 -12.20
CA GLU A 7 -6.39 8.49 -11.43
C GLU A 7 -7.88 8.64 -11.08
N LEU A 8 -8.30 9.83 -10.64
CA LEU A 8 -9.64 10.04 -10.06
C LEU A 8 -10.69 10.48 -11.10
N CYS A 9 -11.96 10.47 -10.67
CA CYS A 9 -13.11 10.97 -11.42
C CYS A 9 -13.74 12.23 -10.80
N PRO A 10 -13.03 13.37 -10.75
CA PRO A 10 -13.61 14.58 -10.17
C PRO A 10 -14.75 15.13 -11.05
N PRO A 11 -15.70 15.90 -10.47
CA PRO A 11 -16.89 16.41 -11.19
C PRO A 11 -16.58 17.26 -12.44
N LEU A 12 -15.42 17.91 -12.47
CA LEU A 12 -14.97 18.77 -13.56
C LEU A 12 -14.31 18.00 -14.73
N GLY A 13 -14.32 16.67 -14.66
CA GLY A 13 -13.69 15.78 -15.62
C GLY A 13 -12.33 15.28 -15.13
N GLY A 14 -11.98 14.05 -15.49
CA GLY A 14 -10.72 13.37 -15.21
C GLY A 14 -10.60 12.12 -16.07
N LYS A 15 -9.44 11.45 -16.07
CA LYS A 15 -9.24 10.23 -16.86
C LYS A 15 -9.78 8.98 -16.17
N CYS A 16 -10.12 9.04 -14.88
CA CYS A 16 -10.74 7.91 -14.18
C CYS A 16 -9.93 6.61 -14.31
N ALA A 17 -8.59 6.68 -14.23
CA ALA A 17 -7.75 5.52 -14.49
C ALA A 17 -8.02 4.37 -13.51
N TYR A 18 -8.30 4.66 -12.23
CA TYR A 18 -8.66 3.64 -11.25
C TYR A 18 -9.95 2.92 -11.64
N ASP A 19 -11.03 3.67 -11.88
CA ASP A 19 -12.32 3.08 -12.25
C ASP A 19 -12.25 2.28 -13.55
N ARG A 20 -11.53 2.80 -14.56
CA ARG A 20 -11.32 2.07 -15.83
C ARG A 20 -10.53 0.78 -15.64
N PHE A 21 -9.52 0.79 -14.77
CA PHE A 21 -8.72 -0.39 -14.47
C PHE A 21 -9.54 -1.44 -13.71
N VAL A 22 -10.24 -1.03 -12.66
CA VAL A 22 -11.13 -1.90 -11.88
C VAL A 22 -12.28 -2.46 -12.75
N ALA A 23 -12.79 -1.68 -13.70
CA ALA A 23 -13.82 -2.12 -14.64
C ALA A 23 -13.39 -3.28 -15.55
N LEU A 24 -12.09 -3.60 -15.65
CA LEU A 24 -11.63 -4.82 -16.34
C LEU A 24 -12.22 -6.10 -15.71
N LYS A 25 -12.62 -6.06 -14.44
CA LYS A 25 -13.36 -7.16 -13.78
C LYS A 25 -14.70 -7.47 -14.44
N GLN A 26 -15.30 -6.53 -15.17
CA GLN A 26 -16.52 -6.78 -15.96
C GLN A 26 -16.25 -7.73 -17.15
N LYS A 27 -15.00 -7.80 -17.63
CA LYS A 27 -14.58 -8.75 -18.69
C LYS A 27 -14.15 -10.10 -18.13
N ASN A 28 -13.63 -10.11 -16.91
CA ASN A 28 -13.22 -11.33 -16.21
C ASN A 28 -13.56 -11.21 -14.72
N ALA A 29 -14.66 -11.83 -14.30
CA ALA A 29 -15.12 -11.77 -12.91
C ALA A 29 -14.15 -12.40 -11.90
N ASN A 30 -13.18 -13.21 -12.35
CA ASN A 30 -12.14 -13.80 -11.50
C ASN A 30 -10.92 -12.90 -11.34
N LEU A 31 -10.81 -11.79 -12.09
CA LEU A 31 -9.70 -10.85 -11.98
C LEU A 31 -9.74 -10.14 -10.61
N LYS A 32 -8.56 -10.01 -9.99
CA LYS A 32 -8.35 -9.22 -8.79
C LYS A 32 -7.46 -8.04 -9.12
N THR A 33 -7.87 -6.86 -8.66
CA THR A 33 -7.15 -5.60 -8.89
C THR A 33 -6.72 -5.05 -7.53
N ILE A 34 -5.43 -4.84 -7.33
CA ILE A 34 -4.87 -4.26 -6.09
C ILE A 34 -4.16 -2.95 -6.41
N LEU A 35 -4.15 -2.02 -5.46
CA LEU A 35 -3.49 -0.72 -5.58
C LEU A 35 -2.14 -0.74 -4.87
N ALA A 36 -1.06 -0.35 -5.55
CA ALA A 36 0.26 -0.24 -4.93
C ALA A 36 0.51 1.17 -4.37
N VAL A 37 1.16 1.24 -3.22
CA VAL A 37 1.64 2.50 -2.61
C VAL A 37 3.14 2.40 -2.34
N GLY A 38 3.88 3.38 -2.86
CA GLY A 38 5.33 3.46 -2.73
C GLY A 38 6.04 3.43 -4.09
N GLY A 39 7.00 2.54 -4.23
CA GLY A 39 7.91 2.41 -5.35
C GLY A 39 9.12 3.36 -5.25
N TRP A 40 10.14 3.10 -6.06
CA TRP A 40 11.45 3.73 -5.96
C TRP A 40 11.43 5.25 -5.77
N ASN A 41 10.63 5.96 -6.57
CA ASN A 41 10.62 7.44 -6.56
C ASN A 41 9.92 8.04 -5.34
N GLU A 42 9.14 7.26 -4.59
CA GLU A 42 8.52 7.73 -3.34
C GLU A 42 9.56 7.87 -2.22
N GLY A 43 10.67 7.12 -2.30
CA GLY A 43 11.69 7.13 -1.26
C GLY A 43 11.26 6.40 0.01
N SER A 44 11.96 6.65 1.12
CA SER A 44 11.73 5.96 2.40
C SER A 44 11.39 6.88 3.56
N ASP A 45 11.66 8.18 3.46
CA ASP A 45 11.54 9.12 4.59
C ASP A 45 10.11 9.18 5.13
N ASP A 46 9.13 9.39 4.24
CA ASP A 46 7.72 9.49 4.62
C ASP A 46 7.16 8.16 5.15
N PHE A 47 7.60 7.03 4.58
CA PHE A 47 7.26 5.70 5.11
C PHE A 47 7.81 5.49 6.51
N SER A 48 9.08 5.85 6.76
CA SER A 48 9.71 5.71 8.07
C SER A 48 9.00 6.56 9.12
N VAL A 49 8.69 7.82 8.80
CA VAL A 49 7.92 8.71 9.70
C VAL A 49 6.53 8.13 9.98
N MET A 50 5.82 7.67 8.95
CA MET A 50 4.48 7.08 9.10
C MET A 50 4.52 5.80 9.94
N ALA A 51 5.46 4.89 9.68
CA ALA A 51 5.56 3.61 10.36
C ALA A 51 5.96 3.74 11.84
N SER A 52 6.75 4.76 12.19
CA SER A 52 7.24 5.00 13.57
C SER A 52 6.18 5.44 14.58
N ASP A 53 5.01 5.93 14.12
CA ASP A 53 3.98 6.52 14.97
C ASP A 53 2.65 5.76 14.82
N PRO A 54 2.12 5.15 15.89
CA PRO A 54 0.87 4.38 15.83
C PRO A 54 -0.32 5.19 15.29
N ASN A 55 -0.40 6.49 15.58
CA ASN A 55 -1.49 7.33 15.08
C ASN A 55 -1.35 7.58 13.57
N LYS A 56 -0.12 7.69 13.06
CA LYS A 56 0.14 7.85 11.62
C LYS A 56 -0.12 6.56 10.87
N ARG A 57 0.30 5.41 11.41
CA ARG A 57 -0.06 4.10 10.87
C ARG A 57 -1.56 3.94 10.77
N GLN A 58 -2.30 4.21 11.84
CA GLN A 58 -3.77 4.10 11.80
C GLN A 58 -4.40 5.06 10.78
N THR A 59 -3.89 6.29 10.68
CA THR A 59 -4.38 7.26 9.68
C THR A 59 -4.14 6.76 8.27
N PHE A 60 -2.96 6.22 8.00
CA PHE A 60 -2.58 5.65 6.71
C PHE A 60 -3.41 4.41 6.35
N ILE A 61 -3.60 3.49 7.30
CA ILE A 61 -4.43 2.29 7.11
C ILE A 61 -5.87 2.70 6.76
N ASN A 62 -6.45 3.63 7.53
CA ASN A 62 -7.81 4.10 7.30
C ASN A 62 -7.98 4.79 5.94
N SER A 63 -7.01 5.62 5.53
CA SER A 63 -7.07 6.30 4.24
C SER A 63 -6.89 5.34 3.06
N ALA A 64 -5.99 4.35 3.18
CA ALA A 64 -5.81 3.30 2.19
C ALA A 64 -7.08 2.46 2.02
N ILE A 65 -7.71 2.05 3.13
CA ILE A 65 -9.00 1.33 3.12
C ILE A 65 -10.09 2.15 2.42
N THR A 66 -10.15 3.45 2.71
CA THR A 66 -11.13 4.36 2.10
C THR A 66 -10.95 4.35 0.59
N LEU A 67 -9.72 4.57 0.11
CA LEU A 67 -9.41 4.62 -1.32
C LEU A 67 -9.66 3.28 -2.03
N VAL A 68 -9.28 2.16 -1.41
CA VAL A 68 -9.53 0.80 -1.93
C VAL A 68 -11.02 0.56 -2.11
N ASN A 69 -11.84 0.90 -1.11
CA ASN A 69 -13.28 0.69 -1.16
C ASN A 69 -13.98 1.66 -2.13
N GLU A 70 -13.60 2.94 -2.14
CA GLU A 70 -14.21 3.96 -3.01
C GLU A 70 -14.11 3.60 -4.50
N HIS A 71 -12.96 3.06 -4.92
CA HIS A 71 -12.72 2.69 -6.32
C HIS A 71 -12.98 1.20 -6.61
N GLY A 72 -13.30 0.39 -5.60
CA GLY A 72 -13.61 -1.03 -5.75
C GLY A 72 -12.41 -1.92 -6.04
N PHE A 73 -11.21 -1.55 -5.56
CA PHE A 73 -10.06 -2.45 -5.55
C PHE A 73 -10.30 -3.64 -4.60
N ASP A 74 -9.60 -4.75 -4.84
CA ASP A 74 -9.66 -5.97 -4.02
C ASP A 74 -8.61 -5.98 -2.89
N GLY A 75 -7.75 -4.95 -2.81
CA GLY A 75 -6.69 -4.89 -1.81
C GLY A 75 -5.61 -3.84 -2.09
N LEU A 76 -4.55 -3.88 -1.27
CA LEU A 76 -3.42 -2.97 -1.29
C LEU A 76 -2.10 -3.76 -1.40
N ASP A 77 -1.15 -3.20 -2.13
CA ASP A 77 0.24 -3.63 -2.19
C ASP A 77 1.14 -2.55 -1.56
N VAL A 78 1.94 -2.93 -0.56
CA VAL A 78 2.88 -2.03 0.10
C VAL A 78 4.26 -2.18 -0.54
N ASP A 79 4.65 -1.21 -1.35
CA ASP A 79 5.91 -1.16 -2.09
C ASP A 79 6.87 -0.17 -1.43
N TRP A 80 7.18 -0.39 -0.14
CA TRP A 80 8.15 0.42 0.58
C TRP A 80 9.56 -0.03 0.21
N GLU A 81 10.28 0.85 -0.51
CA GLU A 81 11.66 0.62 -0.90
C GLU A 81 12.64 1.53 -0.14
N TYR A 82 13.28 1.11 0.96
CA TYR A 82 13.05 -0.11 1.74
C TYR A 82 13.12 0.26 3.23
N PRO A 83 12.39 -0.44 4.13
CA PRO A 83 12.50 -0.22 5.58
C PRO A 83 13.97 -0.18 6.05
N GLY A 84 14.37 0.87 6.75
CA GLY A 84 15.72 1.02 7.30
C GLY A 84 16.78 1.53 6.32
N LEU A 85 16.42 1.65 5.04
CA LEU A 85 17.33 2.08 3.97
C LEU A 85 16.83 3.35 3.31
N ARG A 86 17.67 3.96 2.47
CA ARG A 86 17.30 5.12 1.63
C ARG A 86 16.72 6.31 2.41
N GLY A 87 17.24 6.55 3.62
CA GLY A 87 16.79 7.60 4.53
C GLY A 87 15.90 7.11 5.68
N GLY A 88 15.54 5.82 5.68
CA GLY A 88 14.85 5.16 6.79
C GLY A 88 15.68 5.01 8.08
N ASN A 89 14.99 4.68 9.17
CA ASN A 89 15.56 4.47 10.49
C ASN A 89 15.78 2.97 10.78
N PRO A 90 16.76 2.57 11.61
CA PRO A 90 16.98 1.16 11.96
C PRO A 90 15.76 0.43 12.55
N ASP A 91 14.88 1.18 13.23
CA ASP A 91 13.64 0.64 13.81
C ASP A 91 12.57 0.32 12.76
N ASP A 92 12.75 0.75 11.51
CA ASP A 92 11.78 0.55 10.43
C ASP A 92 11.49 -0.93 10.16
N LYS A 93 12.45 -1.84 10.38
CA LYS A 93 12.19 -3.28 10.27
C LYS A 93 11.07 -3.73 11.20
N ALA A 94 11.13 -3.33 12.47
CA ALA A 94 10.10 -3.65 13.46
C ALA A 94 8.81 -2.86 13.22
N ASN A 95 8.92 -1.59 12.83
CA ASN A 95 7.76 -0.76 12.51
C ASN A 95 7.01 -1.26 11.28
N PHE A 96 7.71 -1.79 10.27
CA PHE A 96 7.11 -2.39 9.08
C PHE A 96 6.33 -3.66 9.44
N VAL A 97 6.89 -4.54 10.28
CA VAL A 97 6.15 -5.70 10.82
C VAL A 97 4.86 -5.26 11.51
N THR A 98 4.95 -4.26 12.38
CA THR A 98 3.79 -3.74 13.11
C THR A 98 2.74 -3.16 12.15
N LEU A 99 3.16 -2.38 11.16
CA LEU A 99 2.29 -1.83 10.13
C LEU A 99 1.55 -2.91 9.34
N ILE A 100 2.24 -3.96 8.90
CA ILE A 100 1.63 -5.05 8.13
C ILE A 100 0.65 -5.86 9.00
N GLN A 101 0.95 -6.06 10.29
CA GLN A 101 0.03 -6.70 11.23
C GLN A 101 -1.25 -5.88 11.41
N GLU A 102 -1.12 -4.58 11.67
CA GLU A 102 -2.28 -3.67 11.82
C GLU A 102 -3.12 -3.61 10.53
N PHE A 103 -2.48 -3.57 9.35
CA PHE A 103 -3.20 -3.68 8.08
C PHE A 103 -3.98 -4.99 7.97
N ARG A 104 -3.37 -6.12 8.30
CA ARG A 104 -4.02 -7.44 8.23
C ARG A 104 -5.24 -7.50 9.14
N GLU A 105 -5.11 -7.00 10.38
CA GLU A 105 -6.21 -6.92 11.34
C GLU A 105 -7.40 -6.12 10.81
N GLU A 106 -7.16 -4.96 10.20
CA GLU A 106 -8.24 -4.15 9.61
C GLU A 106 -8.82 -4.79 8.33
N PHE A 107 -7.98 -5.36 7.47
CA PHE A 107 -8.41 -5.96 6.20
C PHE A 107 -9.22 -7.25 6.40
N ASP A 108 -8.98 -7.98 7.50
CA ASP A 108 -9.74 -9.19 7.87
C ASP A 108 -11.17 -8.90 8.36
N LYS A 109 -11.52 -7.63 8.61
CA LYS A 109 -12.90 -7.24 8.95
C LYS A 109 -13.83 -7.27 7.73
N TYR A 110 -13.29 -7.25 6.51
CA TYR A 110 -14.06 -7.25 5.25
C TYR A 110 -14.49 -8.65 4.82
N ARG A 111 -15.54 -8.75 3.98
CA ARG A 111 -16.06 -10.02 3.46
C ARG A 111 -16.27 -9.94 1.94
N PRO A 112 -15.43 -10.59 1.12
CA PRO A 112 -14.20 -11.31 1.50
C PRO A 112 -13.15 -10.37 2.12
N PRO A 113 -12.17 -10.89 2.88
CA PRO A 113 -11.05 -10.08 3.36
C PRO A 113 -10.34 -9.38 2.20
N LEU A 114 -9.92 -8.14 2.42
CA LEU A 114 -9.11 -7.41 1.44
C LEU A 114 -7.74 -8.08 1.31
N LEU A 115 -7.21 -8.12 0.09
CA LEU A 115 -5.87 -8.62 -0.20
C LEU A 115 -4.83 -7.63 0.33
N LEU A 116 -3.76 -8.18 0.90
CA LEU A 116 -2.58 -7.42 1.31
C LEU A 116 -1.36 -8.12 0.73
N SER A 117 -0.55 -7.40 -0.02
CA SER A 117 0.74 -7.87 -0.53
C SER A 117 1.83 -6.82 -0.29
N GLY A 118 3.07 -7.18 -0.59
CA GLY A 118 4.16 -6.23 -0.66
C GLY A 118 5.21 -6.67 -1.67
N ALA A 119 5.86 -5.70 -2.28
CA ALA A 119 7.02 -5.90 -3.13
C ALA A 119 8.30 -5.88 -2.28
N LEU A 120 9.06 -6.97 -2.31
CA LEU A 120 10.27 -7.14 -1.48
C LEU A 120 11.52 -7.23 -2.35
N SER A 121 12.61 -6.64 -1.89
CA SER A 121 13.92 -6.78 -2.54
C SER A 121 14.43 -8.22 -2.49
N PRO A 122 15.02 -8.76 -3.57
CA PRO A 122 15.71 -10.04 -3.56
C PRO A 122 17.16 -9.95 -3.02
N GLY A 123 17.66 -8.73 -2.76
CA GLY A 123 19.05 -8.52 -2.33
C GLY A 123 19.25 -8.91 -0.88
N LYS A 124 20.24 -9.76 -0.60
CA LYS A 124 20.51 -10.26 0.76
C LYS A 124 20.72 -9.14 1.79
N ASP A 125 21.54 -8.15 1.46
CA ASP A 125 21.83 -7.05 2.39
C ASP A 125 20.55 -6.26 2.74
N THR A 126 19.69 -6.02 1.74
CA THR A 126 18.37 -5.40 1.96
C THR A 126 17.46 -6.30 2.78
N ILE A 127 17.43 -7.60 2.51
CA ILE A 127 16.58 -8.55 3.25
C ILE A 127 16.96 -8.56 4.73
N ASP A 128 18.25 -8.68 5.03
CA ASP A 128 18.76 -8.75 6.40
C ASP A 128 18.39 -7.50 7.20
N GLU A 129 18.45 -6.33 6.56
CA GLU A 129 18.19 -5.03 7.19
C GLU A 129 16.71 -4.66 7.26
N ALA A 130 15.92 -4.95 6.22
CA ALA A 130 14.58 -4.39 6.06
C ALA A 130 13.44 -5.33 6.49
N TYR A 131 13.64 -6.66 6.42
CA TYR A 131 12.53 -7.62 6.53
C TYR A 131 12.77 -8.65 7.64
N ASP A 132 11.73 -8.92 8.43
CA ASP A 132 11.70 -10.01 9.40
C ASP A 132 11.13 -11.26 8.74
N LEU A 133 11.99 -12.03 8.07
CA LEU A 133 11.65 -13.25 7.32
C LEU A 133 12.24 -14.49 8.01
N PRO A 134 11.56 -15.65 7.92
CA PRO A 134 12.01 -16.92 8.51
C PRO A 134 13.23 -17.55 7.80
#